data_AF-A0A3D5SCS9-F1
#
_entry.id   AF-A0A3D5SCS9-F1
#
_cell.length_a   1.000
_cell.length_b   1.000
_cell.length_c   1.000
_cell.angle_alpha   90.00
_cell.angle_beta   90.00
_cell.angle_gamma   90.00
#
_symmetry.space_group_name_H-M   'P 1'
#
loop_
_entity.id
_entity.type
_entity.pdbx_description
1 polymer ?
#
loop_
_entity_poly.entity_id
_entity_poly.type
_entity_poly.pdbx_seq_one_letter_code
_entity_poly.pdbx_strand_id
1 'polypeptide(L)'
;CAFLVVDGVMPSNEGRGYVLRRIIRRAIRHGNKLGAKDLFFWKLVGPLAEVMGEAYPALVSLQQKIEQALKAEEQQFAVTLEQGMKILEQDLADLKDNVIPGDTAFKLYDTYGFPFDLTADIARERGMTIDVDGYEQAMQKQRAQAKAASQFKSGGAEKLDLDTADVSQTTAFNGYDQLSDKATVQALFVDGKAVSALKSGDTGVVVLDQTPFYAESGGQAGDFGQLQTDSGNFAVTDTQKQGNTFLHRGNLSNGVINVGDIINAQVSESARQATALNHSATHLLHAALREVL
;
A
#
# COMPACT_ATOMS: atom_id res chain seq x y z
N CYS A 1 -3.91 27.69 -2.06
CA CYS A 1 -4.54 26.59 -1.30
C CYS A 1 -6.05 26.54 -1.53
N ALA A 2 -6.80 27.61 -1.21
CA ALA A 2 -8.27 27.62 -1.35
C ALA A 2 -8.77 27.21 -2.74
N PHE A 3 -8.22 27.78 -3.82
CA PHE A 3 -8.57 27.39 -5.20
C PHE A 3 -8.29 25.93 -5.54
N LEU A 4 -7.20 25.34 -5.03
CA LEU A 4 -6.94 23.91 -5.24
C LEU A 4 -8.03 23.04 -4.58
N VAL A 5 -8.51 23.44 -3.40
CA VAL A 5 -9.60 22.75 -2.71
C VAL A 5 -10.94 22.94 -3.44
N VAL A 6 -11.18 24.12 -4.02
CA VAL A 6 -12.32 24.38 -4.93
C VAL A 6 -12.29 23.42 -6.12
N ASP A 7 -11.11 23.19 -6.70
CA ASP A 7 -10.90 22.25 -7.82
C ASP A 7 -10.92 20.76 -7.38
N GLY A 8 -11.28 20.48 -6.13
CA GLY A 8 -11.41 19.11 -5.59
C GLY A 8 -10.10 18.47 -5.14
N VAL A 9 -9.00 19.22 -5.07
CA VAL A 9 -7.73 18.71 -4.52
C VAL A 9 -7.75 18.82 -2.99
N MET A 10 -7.68 17.67 -2.32
CA MET A 10 -7.57 17.58 -0.86
C MET A 10 -6.13 17.28 -0.43
N PRO A 11 -5.68 17.75 0.76
CA PRO A 11 -4.36 17.40 1.28
C PRO A 11 -4.16 15.88 1.36
N SER A 12 -3.07 15.36 0.82
CA SER A 12 -2.76 13.92 0.81
C SER A 12 -1.26 13.66 0.79
N ASN A 13 -0.86 12.37 0.87
CA ASN A 13 0.56 11.97 0.80
C ASN A 13 1.12 11.95 -0.62
N GLU A 14 0.29 12.04 -1.67
CA GLU A 14 0.72 11.80 -3.05
C GLU A 14 0.09 12.76 -4.07
N GLY A 15 0.73 12.89 -5.24
CA GLY A 15 0.21 13.64 -6.38
C GLY A 15 -0.12 15.11 -6.06
N ARG A 16 -1.27 15.58 -6.54
CA ARG A 16 -1.72 16.98 -6.34
C ARG A 16 -1.99 17.31 -4.87
N GLY A 17 -2.46 16.33 -4.09
CA GLY A 17 -2.72 16.52 -2.67
C GLY A 17 -1.44 16.69 -1.84
N TYR A 18 -0.36 16.02 -2.23
CA TYR A 18 0.97 16.24 -1.65
C TYR A 18 1.46 17.68 -1.87
N VAL A 19 1.31 18.21 -3.09
CA VAL A 19 1.69 19.60 -3.40
C VAL A 19 0.88 20.58 -2.56
N LEU A 20 -0.44 20.39 -2.46
CA LEU A 20 -1.30 21.23 -1.63
C LEU A 20 -0.87 21.19 -0.16
N ARG A 21 -0.67 19.98 0.39
CA ARG A 21 -0.20 19.79 1.77
C ARG A 21 1.12 20.53 2.03
N ARG A 22 2.09 20.39 1.13
CA ARG A 22 3.39 21.07 1.23
C ARG A 22 3.23 22.60 1.29
N ILE A 23 2.38 23.18 0.45
CA ILE A 23 2.14 24.64 0.47
C ILE A 23 1.49 25.06 1.79
N ILE A 24 0.50 24.31 2.28
CA ILE A 24 -0.17 24.58 3.56
C ILE A 24 0.85 24.57 4.72
N ARG A 25 1.64 23.50 4.83
CA ARG A 25 2.61 23.34 5.93
C ARG A 25 3.70 24.41 5.91
N ARG A 26 4.19 24.79 4.72
CA ARG A 26 5.14 25.90 4.57
C ARG A 26 4.53 27.22 5.07
N ALA A 27 3.28 27.52 4.69
CA ALA A 27 2.59 28.72 5.15
C ALA A 27 2.39 28.74 6.67
N ILE A 28 1.99 27.61 7.27
CA ILE A 28 1.83 27.46 8.73
C ILE A 28 3.16 27.71 9.45
N ARG A 29 4.27 27.16 8.95
CA ARG A 29 5.61 27.42 9.51
C ARG A 29 5.94 28.92 9.49
N HIS A 30 5.69 29.59 8.36
CA HIS A 30 5.96 31.03 8.26
C HIS A 30 5.11 31.84 9.23
N GLY A 31 3.83 31.51 9.40
CA GLY A 31 3.00 32.17 10.41
C GLY A 31 3.50 31.94 11.84
N ASN A 32 3.94 30.73 12.17
CA ASN A 32 4.57 30.43 13.47
C ASN A 32 5.85 31.26 13.68
N LYS A 33 6.70 31.38 12.65
CA LYS A 33 7.91 32.23 12.68
C LYS A 33 7.58 33.71 12.93
N LEU A 34 6.40 34.18 12.49
CA LEU A 34 5.89 35.53 12.74
C LEU A 34 5.18 35.68 14.10
N GLY A 35 5.08 34.61 14.90
CA GLY A 35 4.51 34.63 16.25
C GLY A 35 3.06 34.14 16.35
N ALA A 36 2.48 33.55 15.31
CA ALA A 36 1.18 32.90 15.41
C ALA A 36 1.30 31.63 16.26
N LYS A 37 0.50 31.51 17.33
CA LYS A 37 0.55 30.38 18.28
C LYS A 37 -0.66 29.44 18.20
N ASP A 38 -1.82 29.97 17.82
CA ASP A 38 -3.05 29.19 17.64
C ASP A 38 -3.29 28.86 16.17
N LEU A 39 -4.25 27.98 15.91
CA LEU A 39 -4.75 27.73 14.55
C LEU A 39 -5.22 29.04 13.92
N PHE A 40 -4.57 29.44 12.84
CA PHE A 40 -4.77 30.72 12.18
C PHE A 40 -4.98 30.58 10.67
N PHE A 41 -4.39 29.56 10.05
CA PHE A 41 -4.30 29.50 8.60
C PHE A 41 -5.67 29.34 7.94
N TRP A 42 -6.55 28.51 8.51
CA TRP A 42 -7.92 28.36 8.03
C TRP A 42 -8.75 29.64 8.15
N LYS A 43 -8.44 30.53 9.13
CA LYS A 43 -9.17 31.79 9.33
C LYS A 43 -8.91 32.80 8.20
N LEU A 44 -7.85 32.59 7.41
CA LEU A 44 -7.53 33.43 6.25
C LEU A 44 -8.49 33.19 5.07
N VAL A 45 -9.29 32.12 5.09
CA VAL A 45 -10.25 31.84 4.02
C VAL A 45 -11.37 32.88 3.99
N GLY A 46 -11.85 33.36 5.14
CA GLY A 46 -12.88 34.41 5.23
C GLY A 46 -12.46 35.71 4.54
N PRO A 47 -11.34 36.35 4.93
CA PRO A 47 -10.83 37.54 4.23
C PRO A 47 -10.54 37.30 2.75
N LEU A 48 -10.08 36.10 2.38
CA LEU A 48 -9.87 35.75 0.96
C LEU A 48 -11.19 35.73 0.18
N ALA A 49 -12.25 35.17 0.77
CA ALA A 49 -13.59 35.14 0.18
C ALA A 49 -14.20 36.53 0.07
N GLU A 50 -13.95 37.42 1.03
CA GLU A 50 -14.39 38.83 0.94
C GLU A 50 -13.71 39.57 -0.22
N VAL A 51 -12.41 39.37 -0.42
CA VAL A 51 -11.64 40.06 -1.46
C VAL A 51 -11.89 39.48 -2.85
N MET A 52 -12.04 38.16 -2.97
CA MET A 52 -12.08 37.46 -4.27
C MET A 52 -13.45 36.86 -4.62
N GLY A 53 -14.42 36.86 -3.71
CA GLY A 53 -15.67 36.13 -3.86
C GLY A 53 -16.55 36.57 -5.02
N GLU A 54 -16.50 37.85 -5.41
CA GLU A 54 -17.26 38.36 -6.57
C GLU A 54 -16.79 37.72 -7.89
N ALA A 55 -15.48 37.62 -8.08
CA ALA A 55 -14.89 37.01 -9.27
C ALA A 55 -14.92 35.47 -9.23
N TYR A 56 -14.97 34.89 -8.02
CA TYR A 56 -14.93 33.44 -7.81
C TYR A 56 -16.06 32.95 -6.89
N PRO A 57 -17.31 32.88 -7.36
CA PRO A 57 -18.45 32.48 -6.51
C PRO A 57 -18.30 31.09 -5.88
N ALA A 58 -17.59 30.17 -6.56
CA ALA A 58 -17.30 28.83 -6.06
C ALA A 58 -16.43 28.84 -4.78
N LEU A 59 -15.61 29.88 -4.60
CA LEU A 59 -14.82 30.07 -3.37
C LEU A 59 -15.73 30.31 -2.17
N VAL A 60 -16.78 31.12 -2.36
CA VAL A 60 -17.77 31.45 -1.32
C VAL A 60 -18.65 30.24 -1.04
N SER A 61 -19.16 29.57 -2.08
CA SER A 61 -20.05 28.42 -1.91
C SER A 61 -19.38 27.24 -1.21
N LEU A 62 -18.07 27.06 -1.40
CA LEU A 62 -17.29 25.99 -0.79
C LEU A 62 -16.46 26.44 0.42
N GLN A 63 -16.64 27.68 0.91
CA GLN A 63 -15.82 28.25 1.98
C GLN A 63 -15.69 27.32 3.19
N GLN A 64 -16.81 26.77 3.68
CA GLN A 64 -16.81 25.87 4.83
C GLN A 64 -15.98 24.60 4.59
N LYS A 65 -16.06 24.01 3.37
CA LYS A 65 -15.26 22.84 2.99
C LYS A 65 -13.76 23.17 2.96
N ILE A 66 -13.42 24.35 2.45
CA ILE A 66 -12.03 24.84 2.40
C ILE A 66 -11.49 25.06 3.81
N GLU A 67 -12.24 25.76 4.66
CA GLU A 67 -11.87 26.01 6.05
C GLU A 67 -11.66 24.70 6.81
N GLN A 68 -12.56 23.72 6.65
CA GLN A 68 -12.42 22.40 7.27
C GLN A 68 -11.17 21.67 6.79
N ALA A 69 -10.91 21.65 5.47
CA ALA A 69 -9.73 21.00 4.91
C ALA A 69 -8.42 21.61 5.43
N LEU A 70 -8.33 22.94 5.46
CA LEU A 70 -7.15 23.65 5.95
C LEU A 70 -6.99 23.49 7.47
N LYS A 71 -8.08 23.56 8.22
CA LYS A 71 -8.07 23.40 9.68
C LYS A 71 -7.63 22.00 10.08
N ALA A 72 -8.12 20.96 9.40
CA ALA A 72 -7.73 19.58 9.67
C ALA A 72 -6.23 19.36 9.43
N GLU A 73 -5.70 19.83 8.31
CA GLU A 73 -4.26 19.74 8.02
C GLU A 73 -3.43 20.58 8.99
N GLU A 74 -3.89 21.79 9.36
CA GLU A 74 -3.20 22.65 10.34
C GLU A 74 -3.15 22.01 11.73
N GLN A 75 -4.26 21.42 12.20
CA GLN A 75 -4.32 20.69 13.46
C GLN A 75 -3.36 19.49 13.47
N GLN A 76 -3.36 18.71 12.39
CA GLN A 76 -2.48 17.56 12.26
C GLN A 76 -1.01 18.00 12.23
N PHE A 77 -0.71 19.10 11.54
CA PHE A 77 0.66 19.56 11.39
C PHE A 77 1.21 20.30 12.61
N ALA A 78 0.38 21.01 13.39
CA ALA A 78 0.84 21.79 14.54
C ALA A 78 1.64 20.95 15.54
N VAL A 79 1.17 19.73 15.84
CA VAL A 79 1.84 18.79 16.75
C VAL A 79 3.22 18.38 16.20
N THR A 80 3.27 18.05 14.91
CA THR A 80 4.51 17.66 14.21
C THR A 80 5.49 18.82 14.09
N LEU A 81 4.99 20.04 13.84
CA LEU A 81 5.82 21.23 13.65
C LEU A 81 6.57 21.58 14.93
N GLU A 82 5.88 21.62 16.08
CA GLU A 82 6.51 21.98 17.35
C GLU A 82 7.61 20.99 17.74
N GLN A 83 7.31 19.68 17.68
CA GLN A 83 8.27 18.63 18.01
C GLN A 83 9.44 18.58 17.01
N GLY A 84 9.13 18.65 15.71
CA GLY A 84 10.14 18.60 14.66
C GLY A 84 11.07 19.82 14.66
N MET A 85 10.56 21.02 14.94
CA MET A 85 11.38 22.23 15.08
C MET A 85 12.34 22.12 16.26
N LYS A 86 11.89 21.62 17.42
CA LYS A 86 12.75 21.45 18.60
C LYS A 86 13.89 20.48 18.32
N ILE A 87 13.60 19.35 17.69
CA ILE A 87 14.59 18.32 17.36
C ILE A 87 15.57 18.84 16.31
N LEU A 88 15.05 19.48 15.26
CA LEU A 88 15.89 20.09 14.23
C LEU A 88 16.82 21.15 14.84
N GLU A 89 16.33 21.99 15.75
CA GLU A 89 17.18 22.99 16.42
C GLU A 89 18.26 22.35 17.29
N GLN A 90 17.96 21.25 17.99
CA GLN A 90 18.95 20.50 18.76
C GLN A 90 20.00 19.86 17.85
N ASP A 91 19.59 19.14 16.82
CA ASP A 91 20.50 18.46 15.90
C ASP A 91 21.36 19.47 15.12
N LEU A 92 20.81 20.65 14.80
CA LEU A 92 21.55 21.75 14.16
C LEU A 92 22.52 22.48 15.10
N ALA A 93 22.29 22.48 16.42
CA ALA A 93 23.18 23.14 17.37
C ALA A 93 24.54 22.41 17.49
N ASP A 94 24.52 21.09 17.32
CA ASP A 94 25.71 20.23 17.44
C ASP A 94 26.47 20.07 16.10
N LEU A 95 25.92 20.59 15.00
CA LEU A 95 26.49 20.49 13.66
C LEU A 95 27.62 21.51 13.46
N LYS A 96 28.82 21.00 13.13
CA LYS A 96 30.00 21.83 12.82
C LYS A 96 30.09 22.23 11.35
N ASP A 97 29.43 21.47 10.47
CA ASP A 97 29.43 21.66 9.02
C ASP A 97 28.08 22.21 8.54
N ASN A 98 28.09 22.87 7.37
CA ASN A 98 26.87 23.41 6.75
C ASN A 98 26.03 22.34 6.02
N VAL A 99 26.16 21.05 6.39
CA VAL A 99 25.45 19.93 5.76
C VAL A 99 24.71 19.14 6.82
N ILE A 100 23.38 19.08 6.71
CA ILE A 100 22.53 18.23 7.55
C ILE A 100 22.67 16.78 7.06
N PRO A 101 23.07 15.81 7.92
CA PRO A 101 23.20 14.42 7.53
C PRO A 101 21.88 13.82 7.04
N GLY A 102 21.97 12.95 6.03
CA GLY A 102 20.79 12.30 5.46
C GLY A 102 20.00 11.48 6.47
N ASP A 103 20.69 10.80 7.39
CA ASP A 103 20.08 10.03 8.49
C ASP A 103 19.27 10.93 9.45
N THR A 104 19.75 12.15 9.72
CA THR A 104 19.03 13.13 10.55
C THR A 104 17.75 13.60 9.85
N ALA A 105 17.85 13.97 8.57
CA ALA A 105 16.69 14.35 7.77
C ALA A 105 15.69 13.18 7.63
N PHE A 106 16.19 11.95 7.54
CA PHE A 106 15.38 10.73 7.50
C PHE A 106 14.66 10.49 8.83
N LYS A 107 15.36 10.61 9.97
CA LYS A 107 14.75 10.47 11.30
C LYS A 107 13.64 11.50 11.54
N LEU A 108 13.86 12.76 11.14
CA LEU A 108 12.84 13.82 11.19
C LEU A 108 11.58 13.43 10.41
N TYR A 109 11.77 12.92 9.20
CA TYR A 109 10.67 12.47 8.34
C TYR A 109 9.96 11.22 8.87
N ASP A 110 10.70 10.16 9.17
CA ASP A 110 10.15 8.84 9.48
C ASP A 110 9.60 8.74 10.90
N THR A 111 10.37 9.19 11.88
CA THR A 111 10.02 9.01 13.30
C THR A 111 9.08 10.10 13.79
N TYR A 112 9.28 11.34 13.34
CA TYR A 112 8.56 12.51 13.87
C TYR A 112 7.55 13.09 12.87
N GLY A 113 7.49 12.58 11.63
CA GLY A 113 6.58 13.06 10.58
C GLY A 113 6.94 14.43 10.03
N PHE A 114 8.12 14.96 10.37
CA PHE A 114 8.57 16.29 9.98
C PHE A 114 9.01 16.29 8.51
N PRO A 115 8.34 17.05 7.62
CA PRO A 115 8.52 16.85 6.19
C PRO A 115 9.91 17.25 5.70
N PHE A 116 10.50 16.41 4.84
CA PHE A 116 11.81 16.66 4.21
C PHE A 116 11.89 18.02 3.52
N ASP A 117 10.82 18.46 2.87
CA ASP A 117 10.75 19.75 2.20
C ASP A 117 10.83 20.94 3.17
N LEU A 118 10.26 20.83 4.37
CA LEU A 118 10.40 21.85 5.41
C LEU A 118 11.81 21.84 6.01
N THR A 119 12.41 20.67 6.22
CA THR A 119 13.83 20.57 6.61
C THR A 119 14.71 21.28 5.58
N ALA A 120 14.47 21.05 4.28
CA ALA A 120 15.22 21.67 3.20
C ALA A 120 15.05 23.21 3.16
N ASP A 121 13.84 23.71 3.43
CA ASP A 121 13.61 25.15 3.51
C ASP A 121 14.32 25.79 4.70
N ILE A 122 14.32 25.14 5.86
CA ILE A 122 15.01 25.63 7.05
C ILE A 122 16.52 25.60 6.85
N ALA A 123 17.05 24.51 6.26
CA ALA A 123 18.46 24.41 5.91
C ALA A 123 18.88 25.58 5.01
N ARG A 124 18.12 25.83 3.92
CA ARG A 124 18.40 26.92 2.99
C ARG A 124 18.37 28.30 3.66
N GLU A 125 17.41 28.55 4.54
CA GLU A 125 17.33 29.81 5.30
C GLU A 125 18.54 30.05 6.23
N ARG A 126 19.20 28.98 6.67
CA ARG A 126 20.40 29.03 7.51
C ARG A 126 21.70 28.93 6.71
N GLY A 127 21.64 28.91 5.38
CA GLY A 127 22.81 28.73 4.53
C GLY A 127 23.40 27.31 4.55
N MET A 128 22.60 26.32 4.95
CA MET A 128 22.97 24.91 5.01
C MET A 128 22.33 24.11 3.86
N THR A 129 22.89 22.95 3.56
CA THR A 129 22.35 21.96 2.63
C THR A 129 21.99 20.67 3.37
N ILE A 130 21.22 19.79 2.72
CA ILE A 130 20.95 18.44 3.22
C ILE A 130 21.71 17.45 2.36
N ASP A 131 22.30 16.44 2.99
CA ASP A 131 22.81 15.25 2.31
C ASP A 131 21.63 14.42 1.76
N VAL A 132 21.28 14.69 0.51
CA VAL A 132 20.16 14.04 -0.19
C VAL A 132 20.49 12.57 -0.47
N ASP A 133 21.73 12.27 -0.82
CA ASP A 133 22.17 10.91 -1.13
C ASP A 133 22.07 10.01 0.11
N GLY A 134 22.52 10.50 1.27
CA GLY A 134 22.36 9.81 2.54
C GLY A 134 20.88 9.61 2.92
N TYR A 135 20.03 10.60 2.68
CA TYR A 135 18.58 10.49 2.93
C TYR A 135 17.94 9.41 2.04
N GLU A 136 18.29 9.37 0.75
CA GLU A 136 17.78 8.36 -0.18
C GLU A 136 18.26 6.96 0.20
N GLN A 137 19.52 6.81 0.63
CA GLN A 137 20.04 5.53 1.13
C GLN A 137 19.26 5.04 2.36
N ALA A 138 18.96 5.93 3.31
CA ALA A 138 18.15 5.60 4.50
C ALA A 138 16.72 5.19 4.12
N MET A 139 16.08 5.92 3.19
CA MET A 139 14.77 5.57 2.63
C MET A 139 14.77 4.21 1.94
N GLN A 140 15.81 3.90 1.15
CA GLN A 140 15.93 2.60 0.49
C GLN A 140 16.09 1.46 1.50
N LYS A 141 16.91 1.66 2.53
CA LYS A 141 17.11 0.69 3.61
C LYS A 141 15.79 0.39 4.34
N GLN A 142 15.01 1.43 4.65
CA GLN A 142 13.69 1.27 5.26
C GLN A 142 12.72 0.52 4.33
N ARG A 143 12.66 0.88 3.04
CA ARG A 143 11.83 0.18 2.06
C ARG A 143 12.21 -1.30 1.93
N ALA A 144 13.50 -1.60 1.92
CA ALA A 144 14.00 -2.98 1.87
C ALA A 144 13.62 -3.76 3.13
N GLN A 145 13.75 -3.15 4.31
CA GLN A 145 13.31 -3.74 5.58
C GLN A 145 11.80 -3.97 5.63
N ALA A 146 11.00 -3.02 5.17
CA ALA A 146 9.54 -3.16 5.08
C ALA A 146 9.13 -4.28 4.12
N LYS A 147 9.83 -4.42 2.98
CA LYS A 147 9.62 -5.54 2.03
C LYS A 147 10.04 -6.88 2.61
N ALA A 148 11.16 -6.95 3.33
CA ALA A 148 11.61 -8.17 4.00
C ALA A 148 10.64 -8.57 5.12
N ALA A 149 10.12 -7.60 5.88
CA ALA A 149 9.12 -7.81 6.93
C ALA A 149 7.74 -8.19 6.35
N SER A 150 7.36 -7.68 5.18
CA SER A 150 6.13 -8.08 4.48
C SER A 150 6.27 -9.48 3.86
N GLN A 151 7.43 -9.83 3.31
CA GLN A 151 7.73 -11.20 2.86
C GLN A 151 7.65 -12.23 4.00
N PHE A 152 7.90 -11.80 5.24
CA PHE A 152 7.82 -12.66 6.43
C PHE A 152 6.39 -12.83 6.97
N LYS A 153 5.44 -11.94 6.63
CA LYS A 153 4.03 -12.04 7.08
C LYS A 153 3.06 -12.55 6.02
N SER A 154 3.42 -12.43 4.76
CA SER A 154 2.77 -13.08 3.62
C SER A 154 3.91 -13.68 2.84
N GLY A 155 4.05 -15.02 2.83
CA GLY A 155 5.12 -15.74 2.14
C GLY A 155 5.25 -15.24 0.72
N GLY A 156 6.14 -14.24 0.54
CA GLY A 156 6.19 -13.43 -0.65
C GLY A 156 6.32 -14.36 -1.83
N ALA A 157 5.47 -14.17 -2.84
CA ALA A 157 5.49 -15.02 -4.00
C ALA A 157 6.87 -14.91 -4.68
N GLU A 158 7.79 -15.81 -4.30
CA GLU A 158 8.92 -16.16 -5.12
C GLU A 158 8.36 -16.46 -6.49
N LYS A 159 8.78 -15.67 -7.46
CA LYS A 159 8.36 -15.81 -8.84
C LYS A 159 8.92 -17.15 -9.29
N LEU A 160 8.04 -18.14 -9.46
CA LEU A 160 8.45 -19.47 -9.85
C LEU A 160 8.99 -19.42 -11.28
N ASP A 161 10.05 -20.15 -11.56
CA ASP A 161 10.58 -20.29 -12.90
C ASP A 161 9.70 -21.26 -13.70
N LEU A 162 8.59 -20.75 -14.23
CA LEU A 162 7.59 -21.53 -14.95
C LEU A 162 8.13 -22.10 -16.27
N ASP A 163 9.21 -21.52 -16.82
CA ASP A 163 9.84 -21.99 -18.07
C ASP A 163 10.56 -23.33 -17.86
N THR A 164 10.99 -23.64 -16.63
CA THR A 164 11.69 -24.90 -16.30
C THR A 164 10.77 -26.13 -16.23
N ALA A 165 9.46 -25.94 -16.22
CA ALA A 165 8.48 -27.00 -15.95
C ALA A 165 7.58 -27.34 -17.16
N ASP A 166 7.88 -26.82 -18.36
CA ASP A 166 7.17 -27.13 -19.63
C ASP A 166 5.63 -26.94 -19.53
N VAL A 167 5.20 -25.98 -18.70
CA VAL A 167 3.80 -25.72 -18.38
C VAL A 167 3.15 -25.00 -19.55
N SER A 168 2.01 -25.49 -20.04
CA SER A 168 1.22 -24.73 -21.02
C SER A 168 0.79 -23.41 -20.35
N GLN A 169 1.08 -22.28 -21.01
CA GLN A 169 1.14 -20.96 -20.36
C GLN A 169 -0.20 -20.41 -19.83
N THR A 170 -1.25 -21.21 -19.64
CA THR A 170 -2.57 -20.76 -19.19
C THR A 170 -3.31 -21.87 -18.45
N THR A 171 -3.65 -21.63 -17.18
CA THR A 171 -4.63 -22.44 -16.44
C THR A 171 -6.03 -21.96 -16.80
N ALA A 172 -6.92 -22.87 -17.22
CA ALA A 172 -8.31 -22.54 -17.49
C ALA A 172 -9.09 -22.35 -16.16
N PHE A 173 -9.68 -21.17 -15.97
CA PHE A 173 -10.45 -20.87 -14.77
C PHE A 173 -11.93 -21.15 -14.98
N ASN A 174 -12.52 -21.98 -14.13
CA ASN A 174 -13.95 -22.33 -14.17
C ASN A 174 -14.68 -22.08 -12.83
N GLY A 175 -14.03 -21.37 -11.91
CA GLY A 175 -14.55 -21.08 -10.57
C GLY A 175 -15.72 -20.11 -10.50
N TYR A 176 -16.21 -19.60 -11.64
CA TYR A 176 -17.43 -18.81 -11.72
C TYR A 176 -18.69 -19.68 -11.64
N ASP A 177 -18.64 -20.88 -12.22
CA ASP A 177 -19.79 -21.76 -12.36
C ASP A 177 -19.78 -22.90 -11.34
N GLN A 178 -18.58 -23.35 -10.92
CA GLN A 178 -18.40 -24.50 -10.06
C GLN A 178 -17.34 -24.29 -8.98
N LEU A 179 -17.51 -24.95 -7.84
CA LEU A 179 -16.57 -24.95 -6.70
C LEU A 179 -15.75 -26.24 -6.60
N SER A 180 -16.01 -27.19 -7.49
CA SER A 180 -15.38 -28.50 -7.55
C SER A 180 -15.12 -28.84 -9.00
N ASP A 181 -13.92 -29.35 -9.32
CA ASP A 181 -13.65 -29.89 -10.64
C ASP A 181 -12.49 -30.89 -10.64
N LYS A 182 -12.44 -31.76 -11.64
CA LYS A 182 -11.29 -32.62 -11.91
C LYS A 182 -10.29 -31.88 -12.80
N ALA A 183 -9.02 -31.94 -12.44
CA ALA A 183 -7.93 -31.30 -13.16
C ALA A 183 -6.71 -32.22 -13.25
N THR A 184 -5.79 -31.92 -14.16
CA THR A 184 -4.51 -32.60 -14.28
C THR A 184 -3.39 -31.73 -13.72
N VAL A 185 -2.52 -32.34 -12.90
CA VAL A 185 -1.33 -31.68 -12.35
C VAL A 185 -0.32 -31.43 -13.47
N GLN A 186 -0.06 -30.18 -13.82
CA GLN A 186 0.93 -29.81 -14.84
C GLN A 186 2.33 -29.62 -14.26
N ALA A 187 2.43 -29.05 -13.06
CA ALA A 187 3.73 -28.84 -12.41
C ALA A 187 3.60 -28.78 -10.89
N LEU A 188 4.71 -29.13 -10.22
CA LEU A 188 4.85 -29.13 -8.77
C LEU A 188 6.14 -28.40 -8.40
N PHE A 189 6.08 -27.61 -7.33
CA PHE A 189 7.25 -26.86 -6.83
C PHE A 189 7.41 -27.02 -5.32
N VAL A 190 8.66 -27.19 -4.87
CA VAL A 190 9.08 -27.13 -3.45
C VAL A 190 10.24 -26.16 -3.35
N ASP A 191 10.18 -25.22 -2.41
CA ASP A 191 11.20 -24.17 -2.22
C ASP A 191 11.60 -23.48 -3.54
N GLY A 192 10.61 -23.16 -4.36
CA GLY A 192 10.80 -22.47 -5.64
C GLY A 192 11.30 -23.33 -6.80
N LYS A 193 11.62 -24.61 -6.58
CA LYS A 193 12.19 -25.51 -7.59
C LYS A 193 11.17 -26.52 -8.10
N ALA A 194 11.16 -26.74 -9.42
CA ALA A 194 10.32 -27.75 -10.04
C ALA A 194 10.70 -29.17 -9.56
N VAL A 195 9.70 -29.96 -9.17
CA VAL A 195 9.86 -31.34 -8.73
C VAL A 195 8.86 -32.23 -9.49
N SER A 196 9.18 -33.52 -9.62
CA SER A 196 8.27 -34.47 -10.28
C SER A 196 7.15 -34.98 -9.36
N ALA A 197 7.31 -34.83 -8.04
CA ALA A 197 6.35 -35.29 -7.04
C ALA A 197 6.44 -34.51 -5.72
N LEU A 198 5.30 -34.30 -5.07
CA LEU A 198 5.18 -33.86 -3.68
C LEU A 198 4.99 -35.08 -2.76
N LYS A 199 5.62 -35.07 -1.60
CA LYS A 199 5.53 -36.13 -0.59
C LYS A 199 4.88 -35.60 0.70
N SER A 200 4.35 -36.52 1.50
CA SER A 200 3.76 -36.22 2.80
C SER A 200 4.68 -35.32 3.64
N GLY A 201 4.15 -34.18 4.10
CA GLY A 201 4.88 -33.18 4.87
C GLY A 201 5.46 -32.03 4.02
N ASP A 202 5.50 -32.17 2.70
CA ASP A 202 6.00 -31.11 1.83
C ASP A 202 5.05 -29.92 1.83
N THR A 203 5.63 -28.72 1.90
CA THR A 203 4.96 -27.45 1.58
C THR A 203 5.40 -27.05 0.19
N GLY A 204 4.45 -26.71 -0.68
CA GLY A 204 4.75 -26.49 -2.08
C GLY A 204 3.66 -25.77 -2.84
N VAL A 205 3.83 -25.75 -4.15
CA VAL A 205 2.88 -25.17 -5.10
C VAL A 205 2.47 -26.23 -6.11
N VAL A 206 1.17 -26.35 -6.32
CA VAL A 206 0.57 -27.21 -7.35
C VAL A 206 0.02 -26.33 -8.47
N VAL A 207 0.39 -26.63 -9.71
CA VAL A 207 -0.14 -26.00 -10.91
C VAL A 207 -1.01 -27.00 -11.66
N LEU A 208 -2.23 -26.56 -11.99
CA LEU A 208 -3.24 -27.36 -12.68
C LEU A 208 -3.48 -26.82 -14.09
N ASP A 209 -3.98 -27.67 -14.98
CA ASP A 209 -4.46 -27.28 -16.31
C ASP A 209 -5.76 -26.46 -16.25
N GLN A 210 -6.65 -26.78 -15.30
CA GLN A 210 -7.84 -26.02 -14.99
C GLN A 210 -8.11 -25.96 -13.48
N THR A 211 -8.83 -24.95 -13.00
CA THR A 211 -9.13 -24.81 -11.58
C THR A 211 -10.41 -24.03 -11.28
N PRO A 212 -11.19 -24.47 -10.25
CA PRO A 212 -12.27 -23.68 -9.68
C PRO A 212 -11.77 -22.62 -8.67
N PHE A 213 -10.49 -22.65 -8.28
CA PHE A 213 -9.93 -21.72 -7.28
C PHE A 213 -9.68 -20.34 -7.89
N TYR A 214 -10.30 -19.32 -7.31
CA TYR A 214 -10.05 -17.93 -7.62
C TYR A 214 -8.71 -17.52 -7.05
N ALA A 215 -7.81 -17.06 -7.92
CA ALA A 215 -6.55 -16.49 -7.49
C ALA A 215 -6.74 -15.04 -7.02
N GLU A 216 -6.02 -14.63 -5.99
CA GLU A 216 -6.06 -13.26 -5.47
C GLU A 216 -5.92 -12.23 -6.61
N SER A 217 -6.94 -11.39 -6.75
CA SER A 217 -7.04 -10.41 -7.83
C SER A 217 -8.14 -9.40 -7.54
N GLY A 218 -8.02 -8.19 -8.07
CA GLY A 218 -9.06 -7.16 -7.98
C GLY A 218 -9.42 -6.73 -6.54
N GLY A 219 -8.53 -6.96 -5.56
CA GLY A 219 -8.80 -6.71 -4.15
C GLY A 219 -9.62 -7.80 -3.45
N GLN A 220 -9.88 -8.91 -4.12
CA GLN A 220 -10.47 -10.11 -3.53
C GLN A 220 -9.36 -11.10 -3.17
N ALA A 221 -9.39 -11.64 -1.95
CA ALA A 221 -8.47 -12.66 -1.49
C ALA A 221 -8.59 -13.96 -2.30
N GLY A 222 -7.48 -14.68 -2.46
CA GLY A 222 -7.44 -15.97 -3.12
C GLY A 222 -8.15 -17.06 -2.31
N ASP A 223 -8.63 -18.10 -2.99
CA ASP A 223 -9.31 -19.20 -2.32
C ASP A 223 -8.38 -20.16 -1.61
N PHE A 224 -8.97 -20.86 -0.64
CA PHE A 224 -8.43 -22.02 0.03
C PHE A 224 -9.39 -23.21 -0.06
N GLY A 225 -8.87 -24.41 0.16
CA GLY A 225 -9.60 -25.64 -0.11
C GLY A 225 -8.69 -26.86 -0.09
N GLN A 226 -9.05 -27.88 -0.88
CA GLN A 226 -8.34 -29.16 -0.93
C GLN A 226 -8.14 -29.62 -2.38
N LEU A 227 -6.99 -30.23 -2.66
CA LEU A 227 -6.75 -31.00 -3.87
C LEU A 227 -6.56 -32.47 -3.47
N GLN A 228 -7.41 -33.36 -3.97
CA GLN A 228 -7.47 -34.76 -3.56
C GLN A 228 -7.21 -35.70 -4.73
N THR A 229 -6.25 -36.61 -4.56
CA THR A 229 -6.06 -37.79 -5.40
C THR A 229 -6.41 -39.05 -4.60
N ASP A 230 -6.42 -40.22 -5.25
CA ASP A 230 -6.54 -41.50 -4.56
C ASP A 230 -5.37 -41.75 -3.57
N SER A 231 -4.23 -41.10 -3.83
CA SER A 231 -2.96 -41.31 -3.14
C SER A 231 -2.53 -40.19 -2.22
N GLY A 232 -3.23 -39.05 -2.16
CA GLY A 232 -2.82 -37.90 -1.36
C GLY A 232 -3.85 -36.78 -1.23
N ASN A 233 -3.70 -35.97 -0.18
CA ASN A 233 -4.59 -34.84 0.12
C ASN A 233 -3.78 -33.57 0.43
N PHE A 234 -3.84 -32.60 -0.49
CA PHE A 234 -3.13 -31.33 -0.42
C PHE A 234 -4.05 -30.21 0.03
N ALA A 235 -3.74 -29.61 1.18
CA ALA A 235 -4.49 -28.49 1.72
C ALA A 235 -4.02 -27.19 1.07
N VAL A 236 -4.87 -26.60 0.24
CA VAL A 236 -4.60 -25.29 -0.37
C VAL A 236 -4.89 -24.22 0.66
N THR A 237 -3.87 -23.47 1.04
CA THR A 237 -3.96 -22.37 2.02
C THR A 237 -4.05 -21.01 1.35
N ASP A 238 -3.61 -20.89 0.09
CA ASP A 238 -3.65 -19.66 -0.69
C ASP A 238 -3.60 -19.97 -2.19
N THR A 239 -4.30 -19.16 -3.00
CA THR A 239 -4.30 -19.26 -4.46
C THR A 239 -3.87 -17.93 -5.07
N GLN A 240 -2.77 -17.95 -5.82
CA GLN A 240 -2.15 -16.76 -6.40
C GLN A 240 -2.05 -16.88 -7.93
N LYS A 241 -1.84 -15.76 -8.62
CA LYS A 241 -1.70 -15.73 -10.08
C LYS A 241 -0.32 -15.23 -10.50
N GLN A 242 0.34 -15.97 -11.39
CA GLN A 242 1.57 -15.53 -12.08
C GLN A 242 1.34 -15.56 -13.59
N GLY A 243 1.18 -14.38 -14.21
CA GLY A 243 0.76 -14.30 -15.61
C GLY A 243 -0.65 -14.87 -15.80
N ASN A 244 -0.78 -15.94 -16.58
CA ASN A 244 -2.04 -16.67 -16.79
C ASN A 244 -2.09 -18.02 -16.04
N THR A 245 -1.12 -18.29 -15.17
CA THR A 245 -1.02 -19.53 -14.40
C THR A 245 -1.51 -19.33 -12.98
N PHE A 246 -2.29 -20.28 -12.48
CA PHE A 246 -2.80 -20.27 -11.11
C PHE A 246 -1.91 -21.15 -10.23
N LEU A 247 -1.49 -20.59 -9.10
CA LEU A 247 -0.55 -21.18 -8.16
C LEU A 247 -1.31 -21.57 -6.88
N HIS A 248 -1.52 -22.87 -6.67
CA HIS A 248 -2.18 -23.37 -5.46
C HIS A 248 -1.10 -23.67 -4.41
N ARG A 249 -0.99 -22.80 -3.42
CA ARG A 249 0.00 -22.90 -2.33
C ARG A 249 -0.58 -23.68 -1.18
N GLY A 250 0.21 -24.54 -0.57
CA GLY A 250 -0.30 -25.41 0.47
C GLY A 250 0.67 -26.47 0.95
N ASN A 251 0.14 -27.44 1.67
CA ASN A 251 0.91 -28.55 2.22
C ASN A 251 0.24 -29.89 1.95
N LEU A 252 1.05 -30.90 1.63
CA LEU A 252 0.58 -32.27 1.46
C LEU A 252 0.51 -32.96 2.82
N SER A 253 -0.70 -33.25 3.29
CA SER A 253 -0.90 -33.81 4.64
C SER A 253 -0.43 -35.26 4.74
N ASN A 254 -0.76 -36.04 3.72
CA ASN A 254 -0.42 -37.44 3.57
C ASN A 254 -0.33 -37.82 2.09
N GLY A 255 0.45 -38.86 1.80
CA GLY A 255 0.50 -39.43 0.46
C GLY A 255 1.56 -38.86 -0.48
N VAL A 256 1.32 -39.02 -1.78
CA VAL A 256 2.17 -38.53 -2.87
C VAL A 256 1.29 -38.00 -4.01
N ILE A 257 1.67 -36.87 -4.58
CA ILE A 257 1.10 -36.29 -5.81
C ILE A 257 2.21 -36.15 -6.83
N ASN A 258 2.01 -36.65 -8.05
CA ASN A 258 2.96 -36.57 -9.15
C ASN A 258 2.46 -35.62 -10.24
N VAL A 259 3.39 -35.09 -11.03
CA VAL A 259 3.05 -34.42 -12.29
C VAL A 259 2.35 -35.42 -13.21
N GLY A 260 1.21 -35.01 -13.80
CA GLY A 260 0.35 -35.84 -14.64
C GLY A 260 -0.83 -36.51 -13.90
N ASP A 261 -0.88 -36.45 -12.57
CA ASP A 261 -1.98 -37.04 -11.81
C ASP A 261 -3.31 -36.30 -12.08
N ILE A 262 -4.42 -37.04 -12.07
CA ILE A 262 -5.77 -36.47 -12.06
C ILE A 262 -6.15 -36.20 -10.61
N ILE A 263 -6.53 -34.95 -10.32
CA ILE A 263 -6.85 -34.47 -8.99
C ILE A 263 -8.26 -33.89 -8.95
N ASN A 264 -8.95 -34.09 -7.83
CA ASN A 264 -10.22 -33.42 -7.55
C ASN A 264 -9.94 -32.14 -6.76
N ALA A 265 -10.17 -30.99 -7.38
CA ALA A 265 -9.95 -29.67 -6.80
C ALA A 265 -11.26 -29.16 -6.18
N GLN A 266 -11.27 -28.92 -4.87
CA GLN A 266 -12.46 -28.51 -4.12
C GLN A 266 -12.19 -27.22 -3.33
N VAL A 267 -12.90 -26.15 -3.69
CA VAL A 267 -12.87 -24.85 -2.98
C VAL A 267 -13.71 -24.92 -1.71
N SER A 268 -13.30 -24.20 -0.66
CA SER A 268 -14.12 -23.97 0.52
C SER A 268 -15.28 -23.00 0.20
N GLU A 269 -16.50 -23.53 0.11
CA GLU A 269 -17.70 -22.76 -0.26
C GLU A 269 -17.99 -21.62 0.72
N SER A 270 -17.97 -21.89 2.02
CA SER A 270 -18.26 -20.89 3.06
C SER A 270 -17.27 -19.72 3.02
N ALA A 271 -16.00 -20.02 2.75
CA ALA A 271 -14.95 -19.04 2.60
C ALA A 271 -15.09 -18.18 1.34
N ARG A 272 -15.36 -18.83 0.20
CA ARG A 272 -15.61 -18.14 -1.07
C ARG A 272 -16.77 -17.17 -0.92
N GLN A 273 -17.87 -17.62 -0.31
CA GLN A 273 -19.05 -16.79 -0.12
C GLN A 273 -18.76 -15.58 0.77
N ALA A 274 -18.08 -15.77 1.90
CA ALA A 274 -17.70 -14.66 2.78
C ALA A 274 -16.80 -13.64 2.07
N THR A 275 -15.84 -14.12 1.28
CA THR A 275 -14.91 -13.29 0.51
C THR A 275 -15.64 -12.48 -0.57
N ALA A 276 -16.56 -13.10 -1.30
CA ALA A 276 -17.37 -12.42 -2.32
C ALA A 276 -18.32 -11.35 -1.72
N LEU A 277 -18.92 -11.62 -0.56
CA LEU A 277 -19.75 -10.66 0.16
C LEU A 277 -18.94 -9.44 0.61
N ASN A 278 -17.75 -9.65 1.17
CA ASN A 278 -16.87 -8.55 1.60
C ASN A 278 -16.38 -7.70 0.42
N HIS A 279 -16.04 -8.34 -0.71
CA HIS A 279 -15.68 -7.63 -1.93
C HIS A 279 -16.84 -6.74 -2.43
N SER A 280 -18.06 -7.29 -2.47
CA SER A 280 -19.26 -6.54 -2.85
C SER A 280 -19.55 -5.37 -1.90
N ALA A 281 -19.42 -5.59 -0.59
CA ALA A 281 -19.59 -4.56 0.43
C ALA A 281 -18.59 -3.41 0.27
N THR A 282 -17.37 -3.70 -0.16
CA THR A 282 -16.34 -2.68 -0.43
C THR A 282 -16.74 -1.75 -1.58
N HIS A 283 -17.33 -2.30 -2.65
CA HIS A 283 -17.86 -1.49 -3.75
C HIS A 283 -19.03 -0.62 -3.32
N LEU A 284 -19.97 -1.19 -2.55
CA LEU A 284 -21.11 -0.43 -2.01
C LEU A 284 -20.67 0.70 -1.10
N LEU A 285 -19.71 0.44 -0.20
CA LEU A 285 -19.14 1.46 0.68
C LEU A 285 -18.45 2.56 -0.13
N HIS A 286 -17.66 2.20 -1.14
CA HIS A 286 -16.99 3.18 -1.99
C HIS A 286 -17.99 4.06 -2.77
N ALA A 287 -19.09 3.47 -3.26
CA ALA A 287 -20.16 4.22 -3.91
C ALA A 287 -20.85 5.20 -2.93
N ALA A 288 -21.21 4.72 -1.73
CA ALA A 288 -21.84 5.55 -0.71
C ALA A 288 -20.93 6.70 -0.24
N LEU A 289 -19.62 6.43 -0.07
CA LEU A 289 -18.66 7.47 0.31
C LEU A 289 -18.56 8.59 -0.74
N ARG A 290 -18.66 8.26 -2.03
CA ARG A 290 -18.67 9.28 -3.11
C ARG A 290 -19.94 10.11 -3.16
N GLU A 291 -21.06 9.56 -2.71
CA GLU A 291 -22.33 10.28 -2.66
C GLU A 291 -22.39 11.23 -1.45
N VAL A 292 -21.78 10.82 -0.33
CA VAL A 292 -21.86 11.55 0.94
C VAL A 292 -20.72 12.57 1.14
N LEU A 293 -19.50 12.35 0.59
CA LEU A 293 -18.29 13.15 0.84
C LEU A 293 -17.73 13.83 -0.42
#